data_AF-C6HV52-F1
#
_entry.id   AF-C6HV52-F1
#
_cell.length_a   1.000
_cell.length_b   1.000
_cell.length_c   1.000
_cell.angle_alpha   90.00
_cell.angle_beta   90.00
_cell.angle_gamma   90.00
#
_symmetry.space_group_name_H-M   'P 1'
#
loop_
_entity.id
_entity.type
_entity.pdbx_description
1 polymer ?
#
loop_
_entity_poly.entity_id
_entity_poly.type
_entity_poly.pdbx_seq_one_letter_code
_entity_poly.pdbx_strand_id
1 'polypeptide(L)'
;MTVTKGVSPRSFLRGGVWKGFGILCLAAVLLNGCSREEGRPIPEAKVLALVVGKTTEKDVLKMFGPPEKKSKLLGEEVWVYRHIKSQGFLSVHTSSKTLRLRFDERGVLQDVSHNDKKRNEFF
;
A
#
# COMPACT_ATOMS: atom_id res chain seq x y z
N MET A 1 -29.60 60.51 49.55
CA MET A 1 -30.36 60.11 48.34
C MET A 1 -30.09 61.15 47.28
N THR A 2 -29.29 60.82 46.27
CA THR A 2 -29.02 61.73 45.15
C THR A 2 -28.90 60.87 43.90
N VAL A 3 -29.91 60.99 43.05
CA VAL A 3 -30.02 60.36 41.73
C VAL A 3 -29.45 61.35 40.72
N THR A 4 -28.44 60.94 39.94
CA THR A 4 -28.06 61.61 38.69
C THR A 4 -27.93 60.58 37.57
N LYS A 5 -28.65 60.90 36.49
CA LYS A 5 -28.94 60.11 35.28
C LYS A 5 -27.70 59.86 34.41
N GLY A 6 -27.73 58.82 33.59
CA GLY A 6 -26.72 58.65 32.54
C GLY A 6 -26.88 57.46 31.60
N VAL A 7 -27.86 57.52 30.69
CA VAL A 7 -27.83 56.99 29.31
C VAL A 7 -27.81 55.46 29.08
N SER A 8 -28.83 55.01 28.33
CA SER A 8 -29.06 53.66 27.84
C SER A 8 -28.33 53.38 26.49
N PRO A 9 -28.61 52.29 25.76
CA PRO A 9 -27.66 51.25 25.37
C PRO A 9 -27.10 51.46 23.96
N ARG A 10 -25.87 50.98 23.69
CA ARG A 10 -25.41 50.77 22.31
C ARG A 10 -24.88 49.36 22.17
N SER A 11 -25.77 48.49 21.73
CA SER A 11 -25.41 47.35 20.88
C SER A 11 -24.43 47.81 19.81
N PHE A 12 -23.18 47.34 19.88
CA PHE A 12 -22.27 47.38 18.74
C PHE A 12 -21.89 45.94 18.39
N LEU A 13 -22.55 45.51 17.33
CA LEU A 13 -22.41 44.28 16.60
C LEU A 13 -20.98 44.04 16.09
N ARG A 14 -20.77 42.77 15.69
CA ARG A 14 -19.87 42.28 14.62
C ARG A 14 -18.40 42.10 14.98
N GLY A 15 -17.90 40.89 14.70
CA GLY A 15 -16.46 40.73 14.59
C GLY A 15 -15.84 39.36 14.33
N GLY A 16 -16.59 38.27 14.18
CA GLY A 16 -16.14 37.08 13.43
C GLY A 16 -14.82 36.40 13.88
N VAL A 17 -14.79 35.83 15.08
CA VAL A 17 -13.84 34.76 15.41
C VAL A 17 -14.30 33.43 14.78
N TRP A 18 -14.24 33.30 13.45
CA TRP A 18 -14.62 32.04 12.78
C TRP A 18 -13.90 31.76 11.45
N LYS A 19 -12.76 32.39 11.17
CA LYS A 19 -12.03 32.19 9.89
C LYS A 19 -10.69 31.44 9.99
N GLY A 20 -10.11 31.29 11.18
CA GLY A 20 -8.79 30.64 11.36
C GLY A 20 -8.84 29.12 11.49
N PHE A 21 -9.91 28.56 12.06
CA PHE A 21 -9.98 27.13 12.38
C PHE A 21 -10.19 26.24 11.14
N GLY A 22 -10.83 26.77 10.09
CA GLY A 22 -11.08 26.03 8.84
C GLY A 22 -9.83 25.80 8.00
N ILE A 23 -8.87 26.75 8.00
CA ILE A 23 -7.63 26.67 7.20
C ILE A 23 -6.65 25.67 7.81
N LEU A 24 -6.58 25.57 9.14
CA LEU A 24 -5.70 24.62 9.82
C LEU A 24 -6.13 23.16 9.59
N CYS A 25 -7.44 22.88 9.58
CA CYS A 25 -7.96 21.54 9.27
C CYS A 25 -7.73 21.13 7.80
N LEU A 26 -7.76 22.08 6.86
CA LEU A 26 -7.52 21.80 5.44
C LEU A 26 -6.06 21.39 5.17
N ALA A 27 -5.10 21.95 5.91
CA ALA A 27 -3.69 21.56 5.82
C ALA A 27 -3.41 20.15 6.37
N ALA A 28 -4.15 19.71 7.40
CA ALA A 28 -3.97 18.40 8.02
C ALA A 28 -4.42 17.23 7.13
N VAL A 29 -5.41 17.44 6.24
CA VAL A 29 -5.89 16.39 5.32
C VAL A 29 -4.85 16.05 4.26
N LEU A 30 -4.04 17.02 3.82
CA LEU A 30 -3.01 16.85 2.80
C LEU A 30 -1.80 16.00 3.26
N LEU A 31 -1.67 15.75 4.56
CA LEU A 31 -0.57 14.96 5.13
C LEU A 31 -0.91 13.47 5.30
N ASN A 32 -2.15 13.06 5.01
CA ASN A 32 -2.50 11.64 4.98
C ASN A 32 -1.94 11.02 3.71
N GLY A 33 -0.68 10.57 3.76
CA GLY A 33 -0.05 9.88 2.65
C GLY A 33 -0.84 8.62 2.27
N CYS A 34 -1.41 8.61 1.07
CA CYS A 34 -2.03 7.42 0.50
C CYS A 34 -0.97 6.33 0.37
N SER A 35 -1.14 5.24 1.12
CA SER A 35 -0.41 4.01 0.88
C SER A 35 -1.21 3.21 -0.15
N ARG A 36 -0.57 2.87 -1.27
CA ARG A 36 -1.17 2.04 -2.32
C ARG A 36 -0.45 0.71 -2.34
N GLU A 37 -1.22 -0.35 -2.17
CA GLU A 37 -0.75 -1.73 -2.25
C GLU A 37 -1.47 -2.45 -3.39
N GLU A 38 -0.68 -3.19 -4.17
CA GLU A 38 -1.16 -3.94 -5.32
C GLU A 38 -0.61 -5.37 -5.26
N GLY A 39 -1.49 -6.35 -5.49
CA GLY A 39 -1.15 -7.76 -5.47
C GLY A 39 -1.22 -8.40 -4.08
N ARG A 40 -0.62 -9.57 -3.92
CA ARG A 40 -0.62 -10.34 -2.66
C ARG A 40 0.76 -10.32 -2.02
N PRO A 41 0.85 -10.23 -0.68
CA PRO A 41 2.14 -10.24 -0.01
C PRO A 41 2.90 -11.54 -0.30
N ILE A 42 4.19 -11.40 -0.62
CA ILE A 42 5.11 -12.51 -0.86
C ILE A 42 6.02 -12.62 0.37
N PRO A 43 5.65 -13.41 1.40
CA PRO A 43 6.45 -13.57 2.59
C PRO A 43 7.70 -14.40 2.30
N GLU A 44 8.87 -13.87 2.63
CA GLU A 44 10.16 -14.52 2.38
C GLU A 44 10.26 -15.91 3.02
N ALA A 45 9.71 -16.09 4.22
CA ALA A 45 9.66 -17.38 4.89
C ALA A 45 8.97 -18.47 4.05
N LYS A 46 7.89 -18.14 3.33
CA LYS A 46 7.22 -19.11 2.45
C LYS A 46 8.03 -19.39 1.19
N VAL A 47 8.77 -18.40 0.68
CA VAL A 47 9.66 -18.57 -0.48
C VAL A 47 10.81 -19.50 -0.12
N LEU A 48 11.40 -19.34 1.06
CA LEU A 48 12.47 -20.20 1.57
C LEU A 48 11.99 -21.64 1.87
N ALA A 49 10.69 -21.84 2.10
CA ALA A 49 10.11 -23.16 2.29
C ALA A 49 9.86 -23.91 0.96
N LEU A 50 10.01 -23.25 -0.20
CA LEU A 50 9.88 -23.89 -1.50
C LEU A 50 11.11 -24.77 -1.75
N VAL A 51 10.86 -26.02 -2.15
CA VAL A 51 11.92 -26.99 -2.46
C VAL A 51 11.73 -27.47 -3.89
N VAL A 52 12.69 -27.11 -4.74
CA VAL A 52 12.76 -27.56 -6.14
C VAL A 52 12.74 -29.10 -6.19
N GLY A 53 11.94 -29.65 -7.10
CA GLY A 53 11.74 -31.08 -7.28
C GLY A 53 10.80 -31.75 -6.26
N LYS A 54 10.35 -31.04 -5.20
CA LYS A 54 9.41 -31.58 -4.20
C LYS A 54 8.11 -30.81 -4.12
N THR A 55 8.18 -29.48 -4.19
CA THR A 55 6.99 -28.64 -4.09
C THR A 55 6.15 -28.78 -5.35
N THR A 56 4.84 -28.99 -5.17
CA THR A 56 3.88 -29.09 -6.27
C THR A 56 3.09 -27.79 -6.45
N GLU A 57 2.45 -27.64 -7.61
CA GLU A 57 1.49 -26.55 -7.87
C GLU A 57 0.44 -26.43 -6.75
N LYS A 58 -0.05 -27.56 -6.22
CA LYS A 58 -1.04 -27.59 -5.14
C LYS A 58 -0.49 -27.04 -3.83
N ASP A 59 0.76 -27.33 -3.51
CA ASP A 59 1.43 -26.79 -2.33
C ASP A 59 1.61 -25.28 -2.46
N VAL A 60 2.04 -24.81 -3.64
CA VAL A 60 2.18 -23.38 -3.92
C VAL A 60 0.83 -22.66 -3.82
N LEU A 61 -0.24 -23.23 -4.37
CA LEU A 61 -1.59 -22.66 -4.24
C LEU A 61 -2.04 -22.58 -2.77
N LYS A 62 -1.72 -23.57 -1.93
CA LYS A 62 -2.02 -23.52 -0.49
C LYS A 62 -1.18 -22.44 0.22
N MET A 63 0.07 -22.26 -0.18
CA MET A 63 0.98 -21.32 0.47
C MET A 63 0.73 -19.86 0.06
N PHE A 64 0.54 -19.60 -1.23
CA PHE A 64 0.49 -18.25 -1.81
C PHE A 64 -0.87 -17.89 -2.41
N GLY A 65 -1.76 -18.86 -2.64
CA GLY A 65 -3.00 -18.66 -3.37
C GLY A 65 -2.80 -18.66 -4.89
N PRO A 66 -3.84 -18.29 -5.65
CA PRO A 66 -3.76 -18.21 -7.11
C PRO A 66 -2.72 -17.16 -7.55
N PRO A 67 -1.93 -17.45 -8.58
CA PRO A 67 -0.97 -16.50 -9.14
C PRO A 67 -1.67 -15.35 -9.85
N GLU A 68 -0.96 -14.22 -9.96
CA GLU A 68 -1.45 -13.05 -10.69
C GLU A 68 -1.45 -13.31 -12.20
N LYS A 69 -0.41 -14.01 -12.67
CA LYS A 69 -0.31 -14.47 -14.06
C LYS A 69 0.18 -15.90 -14.10
N LYS A 70 -0.51 -16.71 -14.89
CA LYS A 70 -0.16 -18.10 -15.22
C LYS A 70 0.03 -18.20 -16.73
N SER A 71 1.11 -18.83 -17.16
CA SER A 71 1.43 -19.00 -18.58
C SER A 71 2.00 -20.39 -18.78
N LYS A 72 1.48 -21.13 -19.76
CA LYS A 72 1.95 -22.47 -20.09
C LYS A 72 2.63 -22.41 -21.45
N LEU A 73 3.89 -22.84 -21.54
CA LEU A 73 4.68 -22.80 -22.75
C LEU A 73 5.46 -24.11 -22.88
N LEU A 74 5.24 -24.84 -23.98
CA LEU A 74 5.98 -26.08 -24.29
C LEU A 74 5.98 -27.12 -23.14
N GLY A 75 4.84 -27.28 -22.46
CA GLY A 75 4.70 -28.20 -21.32
C GLY A 75 5.11 -27.59 -19.98
N GLU A 76 5.99 -26.61 -19.96
CA GLU A 76 6.35 -25.88 -18.76
C GLU A 76 5.27 -24.89 -18.35
N GLU A 77 5.01 -24.77 -17.05
CA GLU A 77 4.05 -23.83 -16.52
C GLU A 77 4.75 -22.78 -15.66
N VAL A 78 4.59 -21.50 -16.02
CA VAL A 78 5.24 -20.37 -15.33
C VAL A 78 4.20 -19.54 -14.61
N TRP A 79 4.37 -19.42 -13.30
CA TRP A 79 3.51 -18.62 -12.44
C TRP A 79 4.26 -17.39 -11.97
N VAL A 80 3.57 -16.26 -11.98
CA VAL A 80 4.13 -14.97 -11.56
C VAL A 80 3.25 -14.40 -10.46
N TYR A 81 3.89 -14.13 -9.33
CA TYR A 81 3.35 -13.37 -8.22
C TYR A 81 4.06 -12.03 -8.17
N ARG A 82 3.29 -10.95 -8.09
CA ARG A 82 3.82 -9.61 -7.96
C ARG A 82 3.17 -8.96 -6.75
N HIS A 83 3.97 -8.19 -6.03
CA HIS A 83 3.52 -7.41 -4.90
C HIS A 83 4.20 -6.06 -4.96
N ILE A 84 3.42 -5.00 -5.13
CA ILE A 84 3.92 -3.63 -5.16
C ILE A 84 3.34 -2.90 -3.97
N LYS A 85 4.21 -2.29 -3.18
CA LYS A 85 3.82 -1.42 -2.08
C LYS A 85 4.45 -0.05 -2.30
N SER A 86 3.62 0.96 -2.40
CA SER A 86 4.03 2.36 -2.53
C SER A 86 3.51 3.13 -1.31
N GLN A 87 4.41 3.85 -0.64
CA GLN A 87 4.08 4.59 0.57
C GLN A 87 4.71 5.98 0.54
N GLY A 88 3.93 7.00 0.89
CA GLY A 88 4.42 8.37 1.14
C GLY A 88 3.86 9.43 0.18
N PHE A 89 3.78 10.67 0.68
CA PHE A 89 3.35 11.85 -0.09
C PHE A 89 4.53 12.73 -0.54
N LEU A 90 5.49 13.00 0.36
CA LEU A 90 6.72 13.76 0.03
C LEU A 90 7.89 12.88 -0.45
N SER A 91 7.93 11.63 -0.01
CA SER A 91 8.98 10.67 -0.39
C SER A 91 8.30 9.35 -0.70
N VAL A 92 8.17 9.06 -2.00
CA VAL A 92 7.51 7.85 -2.46
C VAL A 92 8.50 6.71 -2.37
N HIS A 93 8.26 5.81 -1.42
CA HIS A 93 9.00 4.56 -1.32
C HIS A 93 8.17 3.47 -1.98
N THR A 94 8.63 3.02 -3.15
CA THR A 94 8.02 1.93 -3.90
C THR A 94 8.87 0.67 -3.77
N SER A 95 8.32 -0.35 -3.12
CA SER A 95 8.90 -1.69 -3.03
C SER A 95 8.10 -2.65 -3.91
N SER A 96 8.74 -3.20 -4.93
CA SER A 96 8.18 -4.21 -5.81
C SER A 96 8.88 -5.54 -5.58
N LYS A 97 8.13 -6.56 -5.17
CA LYS A 97 8.59 -7.94 -5.09
C LYS A 97 7.96 -8.74 -6.21
N THR A 98 8.75 -9.54 -6.92
CA THR A 98 8.27 -10.45 -7.96
C THR A 98 8.82 -11.84 -7.67
N LEU A 99 7.93 -12.82 -7.59
CA LEU A 99 8.28 -14.23 -7.48
C LEU A 99 7.80 -14.94 -8.74
N ARG A 100 8.72 -15.62 -9.42
CA ARG A 100 8.47 -16.47 -10.57
C ARG A 100 8.76 -17.90 -10.19
N LEU A 101 7.79 -18.75 -10.48
CA LEU A 101 7.86 -20.18 -10.24
C LEU A 101 7.68 -20.86 -11.58
N ARG A 102 8.56 -21.79 -11.90
CA ARG A 102 8.46 -22.62 -13.10
C ARG A 102 8.17 -24.04 -12.68
N PHE A 103 7.16 -24.63 -13.26
CA PHE A 103 6.74 -26.00 -13.04
C PHE A 103 6.96 -26.81 -14.31
N ASP A 104 7.27 -28.08 -14.10
CA ASP A 104 7.32 -29.09 -15.14
C ASP A 104 5.91 -29.51 -15.61
N GLU A 105 5.82 -30.31 -16.68
CA GLU A 105 4.54 -30.88 -17.15
C GLU A 105 3.80 -31.68 -16.06
N ARG A 106 4.53 -32.24 -15.10
CA ARG A 106 3.99 -32.98 -13.96
C ARG A 106 3.47 -32.09 -12.83
N GLY A 107 3.57 -30.76 -12.95
CA GLY A 107 3.17 -29.80 -11.92
C GLY A 107 4.13 -29.74 -10.72
N VAL A 108 5.41 -30.09 -10.94
CA VAL A 108 6.48 -30.06 -9.93
C VAL A 108 7.37 -28.84 -10.17
N LEU A 109 7.72 -28.14 -9.10
CA LEU A 109 8.54 -26.94 -9.14
C LEU A 109 9.96 -27.25 -9.63
N GLN A 110 10.35 -26.67 -10.77
CA GLN A 110 11.66 -26.80 -11.41
C GLN A 110 12.58 -25.62 -11.08
N ASP A 111 12.05 -24.40 -11.02
CA ASP A 111 12.84 -23.19 -10.80
C ASP A 111 12.08 -22.16 -9.96
N VAL A 112 12.84 -21.44 -9.13
CA VAL A 112 12.35 -20.37 -8.27
C VAL A 112 13.23 -19.15 -8.49
N SER A 113 12.62 -18.09 -9.02
CA SER A 113 13.31 -16.81 -9.21
C SER A 113 12.56 -15.72 -8.44
N HIS A 114 13.24 -15.11 -7.46
CA HIS A 114 12.73 -13.97 -6.72
C HIS A 114 13.52 -12.70 -7.06
N ASN A 115 12.83 -11.58 -7.16
CA ASN A 115 13.45 -10.28 -7.42
C ASN A 115 12.77 -9.22 -6.56
N ASP A 116 13.59 -8.49 -5.82
CA ASP A 116 13.19 -7.40 -4.93
C ASP A 116 13.74 -6.08 -5.48
N LYS A 117 12.85 -5.18 -5.89
CA LYS A 117 13.22 -3.85 -6.39
C LYS A 117 12.68 -2.79 -5.44
N LYS A 118 13.59 -2.04 -4.82
CA LYS A 118 13.25 -0.86 -3.99
C LYS A 118 13.57 0.39 -4.79
N ARG A 119 12.62 1.32 -4.87
CA ARG A 119 12.77 2.61 -5.53
C ARG A 119 12.36 3.70 -4.54
N ASN A 120 13.24 4.66 -4.34
CA ASN A 120 12.98 5.83 -3.51
C ASN A 120 12.97 7.04 -4.44
N GLU A 121 11.83 7.71 -4.53
CA GLU A 121 11.68 8.95 -5.28
C GLU A 121 11.43 10.09 -4.29
N PHE A 122 12.33 11.06 -4.27
CA PHE A 122 12.25 12.26 -3.44
C PHE A 122 11.67 13.38 -4.31
N PHE A 123 10.59 14.02 -3.83
CA PHE A 123 9.95 15.16 -4.48
C PHE A 123 10.38 16.48 -3.82
#